data_AF-A0A6L6CA45-F1
#
_entry.id   AF-A0A6L6CA45-F1
#
_cell.length_a   1.000
_cell.length_b   1.000
_cell.length_c   1.000
_cell.angle_alpha   90.00
_cell.angle_beta   90.00
_cell.angle_gamma   90.00
#
_symmetry.space_group_name_H-M   'P 1'
#
loop_
_entity.id
_entity.type
_entity.pdbx_description
1 polymer ?
#
loop_
_entity_poly.entity_id
_entity_poly.type
_entity_poly.pdbx_seq_one_letter_code
_entity_poly.pdbx_strand_id
1 'polypeptide(L)'
;MSLIRVRAYAKAAHFGPTVLITSISFVLAMRLWWEGPAYLIAFTVFLGQLVIGWSNDIYDYGDDLKHARLNKPLVAGEITVEELRKATFILLPIAVIANVIGPLGVKGGLVYLLGVGCGIAYNFYFKFSPLSPLPYAVACAALPASIFYATNRTPPLWVLAAGSMLGVAFHFLNVIKDLAHDRESGIGGLPQRLGKAGSSVIALVLIALTVVLFLNSPVSQDLSSIKLLK
;
A
#
# COMPACT_ATOMS: atom_id res chain seq x y z
N MET A 1 -19.79 16.27 9.84
CA MET A 1 -19.37 16.20 8.42
C MET A 1 -20.46 15.50 7.64
N SER A 2 -20.87 15.98 6.46
CA SER A 2 -21.93 15.33 5.68
C SER A 2 -21.44 13.99 5.09
N LEU A 3 -22.37 13.06 4.80
CA LEU A 3 -22.06 11.77 4.20
C LEU A 3 -21.33 11.90 2.85
N ILE A 4 -21.66 12.94 2.07
CA ILE A 4 -20.99 13.27 0.81
C ILE A 4 -19.51 13.55 1.06
N ARG A 5 -19.18 14.37 2.06
CA ARG A 5 -17.78 14.71 2.38
C ARG A 5 -17.01 13.51 2.91
N VAL A 6 -17.61 12.66 3.75
CA VAL A 6 -16.98 11.42 4.22
C VAL A 6 -16.61 10.52 3.04
N ARG A 7 -17.54 10.35 2.09
CA ARG A 7 -17.29 9.59 0.86
C ARG A 7 -16.18 10.22 0.01
N ALA A 8 -16.13 11.54 -0.09
CA ALA A 8 -15.09 12.25 -0.82
C ALA A 8 -13.69 11.98 -0.24
N TYR A 9 -13.52 12.10 1.09
CA TYR A 9 -12.26 11.75 1.76
C TYR A 9 -11.89 10.27 1.60
N ALA A 10 -12.87 9.37 1.64
CA ALA A 10 -12.64 7.95 1.41
C ALA A 10 -12.19 7.68 -0.04
N LYS A 11 -12.83 8.30 -1.04
CA LYS A 11 -12.43 8.20 -2.46
C LYS A 11 -11.00 8.73 -2.65
N ALA A 12 -10.68 9.90 -2.09
CA ALA A 12 -9.34 10.49 -2.16
C ALA A 12 -8.27 9.59 -1.51
N ALA A 13 -8.66 8.78 -0.52
CA ALA A 13 -7.77 7.80 0.09
C ALA A 13 -7.59 6.52 -0.74
N HIS A 14 -8.12 6.45 -1.97
CA HIS A 14 -8.17 5.22 -2.76
C HIS A 14 -8.79 4.07 -1.96
N PHE A 15 -10.06 4.24 -1.57
CA PHE A 15 -10.73 3.40 -0.58
C PHE A 15 -10.59 1.88 -0.80
N GLY A 16 -10.69 1.41 -2.05
CA GLY A 16 -10.54 -0.01 -2.38
C GLY A 16 -9.19 -0.60 -1.96
N PRO A 17 -8.06 -0.10 -2.51
CA PRO A 17 -6.72 -0.46 -2.05
C PRO A 17 -6.51 -0.29 -0.53
N THR A 18 -6.99 0.81 0.04
CA THR A 18 -6.88 1.08 1.49
C THR A 18 -7.55 -0.01 2.31
N VAL A 19 -8.80 -0.36 1.99
CA VAL A 19 -9.54 -1.44 2.67
C VAL A 19 -8.84 -2.79 2.49
N LEU A 20 -8.30 -3.09 1.31
CA LEU A 20 -7.58 -4.34 1.07
C LEU A 20 -6.34 -4.48 1.97
N ILE A 21 -5.49 -3.45 2.03
CA ILE A 21 -4.26 -3.48 2.83
C ILE A 21 -4.58 -3.52 4.33
N THR A 22 -5.57 -2.76 4.78
CA THR A 22 -6.09 -2.82 6.16
C THR A 22 -6.67 -4.20 6.50
N SER A 23 -7.34 -4.85 5.56
CA SER A 23 -7.92 -6.18 5.79
C SER A 23 -6.84 -7.25 5.85
N ILE A 24 -5.82 -7.17 4.99
CA ILE A 24 -4.66 -8.07 5.02
C ILE A 24 -3.91 -7.94 6.36
N SER A 25 -3.69 -6.72 6.83
CA SER A 25 -3.01 -6.50 8.12
C SER A 25 -3.82 -7.04 9.29
N PHE A 26 -5.15 -6.83 9.28
CA PHE A 26 -6.05 -7.42 10.28
C PHE A 26 -5.98 -8.94 10.28
N VAL A 27 -6.16 -9.60 9.13
CA VAL A 27 -6.16 -11.06 9.02
C VAL A 27 -4.81 -11.63 9.43
N LEU A 28 -3.70 -11.02 9.02
CA LEU A 28 -2.37 -11.49 9.41
C LEU A 28 -2.14 -11.33 10.92
N ALA A 29 -2.52 -10.18 11.50
CA ALA A 29 -2.43 -9.96 12.94
C ALA A 29 -3.30 -10.94 13.74
N MET A 30 -4.51 -11.25 13.28
CA MET A 30 -5.38 -12.29 13.85
C MET A 30 -4.77 -13.71 13.81
N ARG A 31 -3.88 -13.98 12.86
CA ARG A 31 -3.19 -15.28 12.77
C ARG A 31 -1.96 -15.35 13.65
N LEU A 32 -1.27 -14.22 13.83
CA LEU A 32 -0.04 -14.15 14.63
C LEU A 32 -0.31 -13.85 16.11
N TRP A 33 -1.46 -13.24 16.40
CA TRP A 33 -1.84 -12.71 17.71
C TRP A 33 -3.35 -12.86 17.99
N TRP A 34 -3.84 -12.24 19.06
CA TRP A 34 -5.26 -12.20 19.41
C TRP A 34 -5.96 -10.93 18.86
N GLU A 35 -7.28 -10.87 18.99
CA GLU A 35 -8.12 -9.90 18.29
C GLU A 35 -7.89 -8.44 18.66
N GLY A 36 -7.56 -8.14 19.91
CA GLY A 36 -7.35 -6.76 20.37
C GLY A 36 -6.24 -6.02 19.61
N PRO A 37 -4.99 -6.53 19.62
CA PRO A 37 -3.91 -5.99 18.81
C PRO A 37 -4.23 -5.99 17.32
N ALA A 38 -4.96 -6.99 16.81
CA ALA A 38 -5.30 -7.05 15.39
C ALA A 38 -6.16 -5.86 14.94
N TYR A 39 -7.20 -5.49 15.71
CA TYR A 39 -8.00 -4.30 15.41
C TYR A 39 -7.17 -3.01 15.43
N LEU A 40 -6.31 -2.86 16.44
CA LEU A 40 -5.47 -1.68 16.58
C LEU A 40 -4.41 -1.61 15.46
N ILE A 41 -3.76 -2.71 15.10
CA ILE A 41 -2.83 -2.77 13.95
C ILE A 41 -3.56 -2.40 12.65
N ALA A 42 -4.75 -2.95 12.42
CA ALA A 42 -5.53 -2.63 11.23
C ALA A 42 -5.84 -1.13 11.16
N PHE A 43 -6.20 -0.53 12.28
CA PHE A 43 -6.43 0.91 12.40
C PHE A 43 -5.16 1.73 12.14
N THR A 44 -4.02 1.40 12.74
CA THR A 44 -2.78 2.17 12.51
C THR A 44 -2.28 2.03 11.06
N VAL A 45 -2.48 0.85 10.45
CA VAL A 45 -2.23 0.62 9.02
C VAL A 45 -3.15 1.50 8.17
N PHE A 46 -4.46 1.51 8.47
CA PHE A 46 -5.43 2.36 7.80
C PHE A 46 -5.02 3.84 7.81
N LEU A 47 -4.55 4.37 8.94
CA LEU A 47 -4.05 5.75 9.03
C LEU A 47 -2.89 6.01 8.07
N GLY A 48 -1.93 5.08 7.95
CA GLY A 48 -0.84 5.19 6.98
C GLY A 48 -1.34 5.17 5.53
N GLN A 49 -2.33 4.34 5.21
CA GLN A 49 -2.94 4.28 3.87
C GLN A 49 -3.69 5.57 3.52
N LEU A 50 -4.38 6.19 4.49
CA LEU A 50 -5.01 7.51 4.29
C LEU A 50 -3.97 8.57 3.90
N VAL A 51 -2.82 8.61 4.59
CA VAL A 51 -1.73 9.56 4.28
C VAL A 51 -1.17 9.32 2.87
N ILE A 52 -0.93 8.06 2.49
CA ILE A 52 -0.45 7.71 1.13
C ILE A 52 -1.48 8.15 0.08
N GLY A 53 -2.74 7.79 0.26
CA GLY A 53 -3.79 8.09 -0.72
C GLY A 53 -4.06 9.58 -0.85
N TRP A 54 -4.18 10.31 0.26
CA TRP A 54 -4.42 11.75 0.22
C TRP A 54 -3.23 12.53 -0.35
N SER A 55 -1.99 12.15 0.00
CA SER A 55 -0.80 12.77 -0.61
C SER A 55 -0.72 12.52 -2.12
N ASN A 56 -1.16 11.36 -2.59
CA ASN A 56 -1.29 11.06 -4.01
C ASN A 56 -2.31 11.99 -4.67
N ASP A 57 -3.55 12.06 -4.17
CA ASP A 57 -4.63 12.84 -4.78
C ASP A 57 -4.31 14.34 -4.80
N ILE A 58 -3.64 14.85 -3.75
CA ILE A 58 -3.14 16.25 -3.72
C ILE A 58 -2.11 16.50 -4.81
N TYR A 59 -1.16 15.57 -5.01
CA TYR A 59 -0.10 15.72 -6.00
C TYR A 59 -0.64 15.58 -7.44
N ASP A 60 -1.56 14.64 -7.65
CA ASP A 60 -2.13 14.33 -8.96
C ASP A 60 -3.25 15.30 -9.38
N TYR A 61 -3.71 16.17 -8.49
CA TYR A 61 -4.83 17.09 -8.75
C TYR A 61 -4.70 17.89 -10.05
N GLY A 62 -3.51 18.44 -10.35
CA GLY A 62 -3.29 19.24 -11.55
C GLY A 62 -3.47 18.43 -12.84
N ASP A 63 -2.97 17.20 -12.85
CA ASP A 63 -3.11 16.27 -13.96
C ASP A 63 -4.53 15.70 -14.06
N ASP A 64 -5.14 15.36 -12.91
CA ASP A 64 -6.52 14.90 -12.83
C ASP A 64 -7.50 15.97 -13.35
N LEU A 65 -7.21 17.24 -13.08
CA LEU A 65 -7.97 18.38 -13.61
C LEU A 65 -7.78 18.54 -15.11
N LYS A 66 -6.54 18.46 -15.62
CA LYS A 66 -6.22 18.51 -17.06
C LYS A 66 -6.97 17.45 -17.86
N HIS A 67 -7.14 16.27 -17.27
CA HIS A 67 -7.83 15.13 -17.88
C HIS A 67 -9.33 15.05 -17.54
N ALA A 68 -9.90 16.07 -16.90
CA ALA A 68 -11.30 16.14 -16.50
C ALA A 68 -11.81 14.88 -15.78
N ARG A 69 -11.01 14.31 -14.87
CA ARG A 69 -11.33 13.08 -14.12
C ARG A 69 -12.38 13.34 -13.03
N LEU A 70 -13.63 13.58 -13.43
CA LEU A 70 -14.76 13.92 -12.53
C LEU A 70 -15.13 12.81 -11.53
N ASN A 71 -14.58 11.61 -11.66
CA ASN A 71 -14.67 10.56 -10.64
C ASN A 71 -13.80 10.86 -9.40
N LYS A 72 -12.82 11.75 -9.52
CA LYS A 72 -11.96 12.21 -8.44
C LYS A 72 -12.66 13.31 -7.62
N PRO A 73 -12.64 13.21 -6.29
CA PRO A 73 -13.41 14.12 -5.43
C PRO A 73 -12.91 15.57 -5.46
N LEU A 74 -11.60 15.79 -5.68
CA LEU A 74 -11.02 17.12 -5.84
C LEU A 74 -11.46 17.79 -7.15
N VAL A 75 -11.46 17.04 -8.26
CA VAL A 75 -11.88 17.54 -9.58
C VAL A 75 -13.39 17.81 -9.60
N ALA A 76 -14.18 16.97 -8.92
CA ALA A 76 -15.63 17.14 -8.77
C ALA A 76 -16.03 18.29 -7.81
N GLY A 77 -15.07 18.88 -7.09
CA GLY A 77 -15.35 19.92 -6.09
C GLY A 77 -16.08 19.42 -4.84
N GLU A 78 -16.09 18.11 -4.57
CA GLU A 78 -16.71 17.52 -3.37
C GLU A 78 -15.94 17.90 -2.09
N ILE A 79 -14.62 18.10 -2.23
CA ILE A 79 -13.68 18.63 -1.22
C ILE A 79 -12.62 19.46 -1.93
N THR A 80 -11.98 20.37 -1.20
CA THR A 80 -10.89 21.21 -1.76
C THR A 80 -9.51 20.62 -1.48
N VAL A 81 -8.51 21.01 -2.29
CA VAL A 81 -7.10 20.64 -2.08
C VAL A 81 -6.62 21.10 -0.70
N GLU A 82 -7.01 22.30 -0.26
CA GLU A 82 -6.59 22.84 1.04
C GLU A 82 -7.18 22.07 2.22
N GLU A 83 -8.43 21.62 2.10
CA GLU A 83 -9.06 20.75 3.09
C GLU A 83 -8.40 19.38 3.19
N LEU A 84 -8.05 18.77 2.06
CA LEU A 84 -7.36 17.49 2.02
C LEU A 84 -5.92 17.61 2.52
N ARG A 85 -5.24 18.72 2.18
CA ARG A 85 -3.90 19.06 2.68
C ARG A 85 -3.91 19.19 4.20
N LYS A 86 -4.81 20.00 4.77
CA LYS A 86 -4.96 20.14 6.23
C LYS A 86 -5.20 18.79 6.90
N ALA A 87 -6.13 17.99 6.37
CA ALA A 87 -6.40 16.65 6.89
C ALA A 87 -5.15 15.76 6.86
N THR A 88 -4.39 15.79 5.75
CA THR A 88 -3.15 15.01 5.60
C THR A 88 -2.07 15.45 6.59
N PHE A 89 -1.84 16.76 6.77
CA PHE A 89 -0.85 17.28 7.70
C PHE A 89 -1.20 17.02 9.16
N ILE A 90 -2.48 17.05 9.52
CA ILE A 90 -2.93 16.68 10.87
C ILE A 90 -2.80 15.17 11.10
N LEU A 91 -3.17 14.37 10.11
CA LEU A 91 -3.18 12.91 10.24
C LEU A 91 -1.77 12.30 10.23
N LEU A 92 -0.82 12.90 9.51
CA LEU A 92 0.55 12.41 9.40
C LEU A 92 1.22 12.16 10.77
N PRO A 93 1.33 13.14 11.69
CA PRO A 93 1.92 12.89 13.00
C PRO A 93 1.11 11.87 13.82
N ILE A 94 -0.22 11.86 13.70
CA ILE A 94 -1.08 10.87 14.37
C ILE A 94 -0.75 9.46 13.86
N ALA A 95 -0.62 9.28 12.56
CA ALA A 95 -0.27 8.00 11.94
C ALA A 95 1.13 7.54 12.38
N VAL A 96 2.11 8.45 12.44
CA VAL A 96 3.47 8.15 12.91
C VAL A 96 3.45 7.71 14.39
N ILE A 97 2.85 8.52 15.25
CA ILE A 97 2.77 8.25 16.70
C ILE A 97 2.03 6.94 16.96
N ALA A 98 0.86 6.76 16.33
CA ALA A 98 0.04 5.57 16.52
C ALA A 98 0.76 4.29 16.06
N ASN A 99 1.53 4.33 14.96
CA ASN A 99 2.28 3.16 14.51
C ASN A 99 3.49 2.85 15.41
N VAL A 100 4.15 3.86 15.99
CA VAL A 100 5.34 3.66 16.84
C VAL A 100 4.98 3.25 18.27
N ILE A 101 3.94 3.87 18.86
CA ILE A 101 3.52 3.63 20.25
C ILE A 101 2.48 2.50 20.34
N GLY A 102 1.76 2.25 19.25
CA GLY A 102 0.72 1.22 19.19
C GLY A 102 1.25 -0.22 19.23
N PRO A 103 0.39 -1.21 18.96
CA PRO A 103 0.70 -2.64 19.08
C PRO A 103 1.84 -3.12 18.16
N LEU A 104 2.17 -2.39 17.09
CA LEU A 104 3.34 -2.70 16.26
C LEU A 104 4.67 -2.50 17.01
N GLY A 105 4.66 -1.71 18.09
CA GLY A 105 5.85 -1.28 18.81
C GLY A 105 6.81 -0.45 17.96
N VAL A 106 7.95 -0.06 18.52
CA VAL A 106 8.93 0.78 17.81
C VAL A 106 9.46 0.08 16.56
N LYS A 107 9.87 -1.18 16.67
CA LYS A 107 10.46 -1.92 15.54
C LYS A 107 9.45 -2.15 14.41
N GLY A 108 8.28 -2.71 14.73
CA GLY A 108 7.24 -2.95 13.74
C GLY A 108 6.70 -1.65 13.15
N GLY A 109 6.47 -0.65 14.00
CA GLY A 109 5.99 0.68 13.61
C GLY A 109 6.93 1.36 12.60
N LEU A 110 8.23 1.40 12.87
CA LEU A 110 9.21 1.97 11.95
C LEU A 110 9.28 1.21 10.62
N VAL A 111 9.18 -0.12 10.64
CA VAL A 111 9.13 -0.93 9.43
C VAL A 111 7.87 -0.63 8.62
N TYR A 112 6.70 -0.52 9.26
CA TYR A 112 5.48 -0.13 8.53
C TYR A 112 5.59 1.30 7.95
N LEU A 113 6.13 2.24 8.74
CA LEU A 113 6.35 3.62 8.30
C LEU A 113 7.36 3.74 7.17
N LEU A 114 8.35 2.83 7.05
CA LEU A 114 9.18 2.71 5.85
C LEU A 114 8.31 2.43 4.63
N GLY A 115 7.34 1.51 4.74
CA GLY A 115 6.37 1.23 3.67
C GLY A 115 5.49 2.45 3.31
N VAL A 116 5.04 3.20 4.32
CA VAL A 116 4.31 4.48 4.11
C VAL A 116 5.20 5.48 3.36
N GLY A 117 6.45 5.62 3.79
CA GLY A 117 7.46 6.44 3.14
C GLY A 117 7.72 6.02 1.70
N CYS A 118 7.75 4.72 1.40
CA CYS A 118 7.82 4.21 0.04
C CYS A 118 6.61 4.62 -0.81
N GLY A 119 5.39 4.51 -0.27
CA GLY A 119 4.18 4.97 -0.98
C GLY A 119 4.21 6.46 -1.30
N ILE A 120 4.63 7.28 -0.34
CA ILE A 120 4.85 8.72 -0.54
C ILE A 120 5.94 8.96 -1.60
N ALA A 121 7.11 8.35 -1.47
CA ALA A 121 8.21 8.50 -2.42
C ALA A 121 7.82 8.06 -3.84
N TYR A 122 6.94 7.06 -3.96
CA TYR A 122 6.36 6.66 -5.24
C TYR A 122 5.54 7.78 -5.88
N ASN A 123 4.62 8.38 -5.12
CA ASN A 123 3.75 9.45 -5.59
C ASN A 123 4.55 10.62 -6.18
N PHE A 124 5.63 11.03 -5.51
CA PHE A 124 6.40 12.22 -5.86
C PHE A 124 7.58 11.98 -6.81
N TYR A 125 8.16 10.77 -6.83
CA TYR A 125 9.43 10.52 -7.53
C TYR A 125 9.45 9.22 -8.33
N PHE A 126 9.21 8.07 -7.68
CA PHE A 126 9.52 6.79 -8.32
C PHE A 126 8.58 6.45 -9.47
N LYS A 127 7.34 6.97 -9.51
CA LYS A 127 6.43 6.73 -10.64
C LYS A 127 6.97 7.25 -11.98
N PHE A 128 7.91 8.19 -11.96
CA PHE A 128 8.58 8.74 -13.15
C PHE A 128 9.88 8.01 -13.53
N SER A 129 10.30 7.02 -12.71
CA SER A 129 11.62 6.38 -12.80
C SER A 129 11.52 4.91 -13.21
N PRO A 130 12.52 4.35 -13.92
CA PRO A 130 12.66 2.90 -14.08
C PRO A 130 12.70 2.13 -12.74
N LEU A 131 12.97 2.81 -11.63
CA LEU A 131 12.91 2.21 -10.29
C LEU A 131 11.49 2.20 -9.69
N SER A 132 10.45 2.56 -10.44
CA SER A 132 9.04 2.54 -9.99
C SER A 132 8.58 1.25 -9.27
N PRO A 133 9.11 0.04 -9.56
CA PRO A 133 8.71 -1.15 -8.80
C PRO A 133 9.32 -1.24 -7.39
N LEU A 134 10.44 -0.57 -7.12
CA LEU A 134 11.19 -0.70 -5.88
C LEU A 134 10.37 -0.31 -4.64
N PRO A 135 9.65 0.84 -4.61
CA PRO A 135 8.79 1.18 -3.48
C PRO A 135 7.72 0.13 -3.18
N TYR A 136 7.13 -0.50 -4.21
CA TYR A 136 6.15 -1.57 -4.03
C TYR A 136 6.78 -2.82 -3.45
N ALA A 137 7.97 -3.21 -3.94
CA ALA A 137 8.70 -4.36 -3.40
C ALA A 137 8.99 -4.19 -1.91
N VAL A 138 9.47 -3.00 -1.51
CA VAL A 138 9.81 -2.69 -0.12
C VAL A 138 8.55 -2.57 0.75
N ALA A 139 7.55 -1.79 0.33
CA ALA A 139 6.34 -1.56 1.11
C ALA A 139 5.54 -2.85 1.35
N CYS A 140 5.42 -3.71 0.33
CA CYS A 140 4.66 -4.95 0.45
C CYS A 140 5.40 -6.04 1.23
N ALA A 141 6.73 -5.99 1.37
CA ALA A 141 7.47 -6.79 2.34
C ALA A 141 7.40 -6.19 3.76
N ALA A 142 7.42 -4.87 3.88
CA ALA A 142 7.38 -4.17 5.15
C ALA A 142 6.06 -4.39 5.92
N LEU A 143 4.93 -4.50 5.22
CA LEU A 143 3.63 -4.74 5.84
C LEU A 143 3.56 -6.03 6.68
N PRO A 144 3.87 -7.23 6.16
CA PRO A 144 3.90 -8.42 7.01
C PRO A 144 5.05 -8.34 8.02
N ALA A 145 6.23 -7.83 7.63
CA ALA A 145 7.37 -7.71 8.54
C ALA A 145 7.04 -6.94 9.82
N SER A 146 6.32 -5.84 9.71
CA SER A 146 5.94 -5.03 10.88
C SER A 146 5.10 -5.82 11.88
N ILE A 147 4.18 -6.67 11.38
CA ILE A 147 3.28 -7.47 12.22
C ILE A 147 4.02 -8.66 12.84
N PHE A 148 4.96 -9.29 12.13
CA PHE A 148 5.84 -10.30 12.73
C PHE A 148 6.65 -9.69 13.89
N TYR A 149 7.27 -8.53 13.66
CA TYR A 149 8.03 -7.84 14.71
C TYR A 149 7.17 -7.37 15.89
N ALA A 150 5.91 -6.99 15.65
CA ALA A 150 4.94 -6.69 16.72
C ALA A 150 4.76 -7.85 17.71
N THR A 151 4.91 -9.08 17.22
CA THR A 151 4.80 -10.32 18.02
C THR A 151 6.16 -10.87 18.46
N ASN A 152 7.24 -10.08 18.37
CA ASN A 152 8.62 -10.49 18.62
C ASN A 152 9.11 -11.67 17.77
N ARG A 153 8.52 -11.86 16.58
CA ARG A 153 8.93 -12.91 15.63
C ARG A 153 9.75 -12.32 14.50
N THR A 154 10.67 -13.11 13.97
CA THR A 154 11.38 -12.77 12.73
C THR A 154 10.50 -13.17 11.54
N PRO A 155 10.21 -12.26 10.58
CA PRO A 155 9.42 -12.62 9.42
C PRO A 155 10.17 -13.64 8.55
N PRO A 156 9.53 -14.76 8.16
CA PRO A 156 10.15 -15.71 7.25
C PRO A 156 10.49 -15.05 5.92
N LEU A 157 11.65 -15.37 5.35
CA LEU A 157 12.10 -14.78 4.08
C LEU A 157 11.10 -15.01 2.93
N TRP A 158 10.41 -16.16 2.91
CA TRP A 158 9.41 -16.43 1.90
C TRP A 158 8.19 -15.52 2.01
N VAL A 159 7.81 -15.06 3.22
CA VAL A 159 6.72 -14.09 3.42
C VAL A 159 7.12 -12.74 2.85
N LEU A 160 8.35 -12.30 3.13
CA LEU A 160 8.89 -11.04 2.61
C LEU A 160 8.97 -11.08 1.08
N ALA A 161 9.51 -12.15 0.51
CA ALA A 161 9.62 -12.34 -0.93
C ALA A 161 8.24 -12.41 -1.61
N ALA A 162 7.28 -13.14 -1.04
CA ALA A 162 5.91 -13.20 -1.54
C ALA A 162 5.26 -11.81 -1.53
N GLY A 163 5.40 -11.07 -0.43
CA GLY A 163 4.92 -9.69 -0.30
C GLY A 163 5.53 -8.79 -1.38
N SER A 164 6.85 -8.80 -1.55
CA SER A 164 7.53 -8.01 -2.59
C SER A 164 7.07 -8.37 -4.00
N MET A 165 7.01 -9.66 -4.34
CA MET A 165 6.60 -10.12 -5.67
C MET A 165 5.15 -9.74 -5.99
N LEU A 166 4.23 -9.94 -5.05
CA LEU A 166 2.83 -9.53 -5.23
C LEU A 166 2.68 -8.01 -5.33
N GLY A 167 3.44 -7.25 -4.53
CA GLY A 167 3.47 -5.79 -4.61
C GLY A 167 3.93 -5.29 -5.98
N VAL A 168 5.02 -5.86 -6.49
CA VAL A 168 5.52 -5.52 -7.83
C VAL A 168 4.54 -5.96 -8.91
N ALA A 169 3.97 -7.17 -8.84
CA ALA A 169 2.97 -7.61 -9.80
C ALA A 169 1.75 -6.68 -9.81
N PHE A 170 1.27 -6.27 -8.64
CA PHE A 170 0.16 -5.33 -8.50
C PHE A 170 0.48 -3.96 -9.11
N HIS A 171 1.68 -3.42 -8.88
CA HIS A 171 2.14 -2.18 -9.53
C HIS A 171 2.04 -2.27 -11.06
N PHE A 172 2.62 -3.33 -11.63
CA PHE A 172 2.58 -3.57 -13.07
C PHE A 172 1.14 -3.68 -13.61
N LEU A 173 0.26 -4.41 -12.92
CA LEU A 173 -1.14 -4.56 -13.32
C LEU A 173 -1.93 -3.26 -13.20
N ASN A 174 -1.67 -2.44 -12.20
CA ASN A 174 -2.32 -1.13 -12.06
C ASN A 174 -1.90 -0.19 -13.18
N VAL A 175 -0.59 -0.09 -13.46
CA VAL A 175 -0.10 0.76 -14.55
C VAL A 175 -0.70 0.36 -15.91
N ILE A 176 -0.92 -0.93 -16.17
CA ILE A 176 -1.52 -1.37 -17.44
C ILE A 176 -2.90 -0.76 -17.68
N LYS A 177 -3.70 -0.55 -16.62
CA LYS A 177 -5.05 0.03 -16.73
C LYS A 177 -5.00 1.48 -17.20
N ASP A 178 -4.00 2.23 -16.74
CA ASP A 178 -3.91 3.68 -16.91
C ASP A 178 -2.81 4.10 -17.91
N LEU A 179 -2.20 3.14 -18.61
CA LEU A 179 -0.98 3.31 -19.39
C LEU A 179 -1.02 4.43 -20.45
N ALA A 180 -2.18 4.67 -21.07
CA ALA A 180 -2.33 5.75 -22.05
C ALA A 180 -2.31 7.12 -21.37
N HIS A 181 -3.15 7.32 -20.35
CA HIS A 181 -3.21 8.57 -19.60
C HIS A 181 -1.91 8.87 -18.86
N ASP A 182 -1.25 7.85 -18.30
CA ASP A 182 0.06 7.98 -17.65
C ASP A 182 1.11 8.58 -18.60
N ARG A 183 1.12 8.16 -19.86
CA ARG A 183 2.06 8.68 -20.86
C ARG A 183 1.80 10.15 -21.19
N GLU A 184 0.54 10.55 -21.30
CA GLU A 184 0.15 11.94 -21.53
C GLU A 184 0.51 12.86 -20.35
N SER A 185 0.56 12.28 -19.15
CA SER A 185 1.01 12.88 -17.89
C SER A 185 2.53 12.80 -17.66
N GLY A 186 3.30 12.28 -18.62
CA GLY A 186 4.75 12.15 -18.49
C GLY A 186 5.20 11.12 -17.45
N ILE A 187 4.31 10.27 -16.96
CA ILE A 187 4.62 9.18 -16.03
C ILE A 187 5.33 8.06 -16.79
N GLY A 188 6.61 7.87 -16.47
CA GLY A 188 7.55 7.03 -17.21
C GLY A 188 8.19 5.94 -16.36
N GLY A 189 7.42 5.25 -15.52
CA GLY A 189 7.88 4.11 -14.74
C GLY A 189 8.32 2.92 -15.61
N LEU A 190 8.94 1.91 -14.98
CA LEU A 190 9.36 0.70 -15.69
C LEU A 190 8.22 0.00 -16.43
N PRO A 191 7.02 -0.20 -15.85
CA PRO A 191 5.93 -0.84 -16.58
C PRO A 191 5.47 0.01 -17.79
N GLN A 192 5.45 1.34 -17.67
CA GLN A 192 5.10 2.24 -18.79
C GLN A 192 6.08 2.10 -19.97
N ARG A 193 7.38 1.96 -19.66
CA ARG A 193 8.47 1.77 -20.63
C ARG A 193 8.41 0.41 -21.33
N LEU A 194 8.07 -0.63 -20.59
CA LEU A 194 7.91 -1.99 -21.13
C LEU A 194 6.60 -2.17 -21.92
N GLY A 195 5.65 -1.27 -21.73
CA GLY A 195 4.33 -1.33 -22.36
C GLY A 195 3.47 -2.46 -21.81
N LYS A 196 2.27 -2.62 -22.39
CA LYS A 196 1.26 -3.58 -21.91
C LYS A 196 1.77 -5.02 -21.91
N ALA A 197 2.33 -5.49 -23.03
CA ALA A 197 2.75 -6.88 -23.18
C ALA A 197 3.87 -7.28 -22.21
N GLY A 198 4.96 -6.51 -22.17
CA GLY A 198 6.07 -6.77 -21.25
C GLY A 198 5.63 -6.68 -19.80
N SER A 199 4.77 -5.71 -19.48
CA SER A 199 4.25 -5.56 -18.12
C SER A 199 3.34 -6.71 -17.70
N SER A 200 2.47 -7.20 -18.59
CA SER A 200 1.62 -8.36 -18.33
C SER A 200 2.45 -9.62 -18.07
N VAL A 201 3.48 -9.86 -18.89
CA VAL A 201 4.36 -11.02 -18.72
C VAL A 201 5.05 -10.98 -17.36
N ILE A 202 5.67 -9.86 -16.99
CA ILE A 202 6.35 -9.73 -15.69
C ILE A 202 5.38 -9.94 -14.53
N ALA A 203 4.21 -9.31 -14.58
CA ALA A 203 3.21 -9.48 -13.52
C ALA A 203 2.78 -10.95 -13.37
N LEU A 204 2.50 -11.65 -14.47
CA LEU A 204 2.10 -13.06 -14.45
C LEU A 204 3.22 -13.97 -13.93
N VAL A 205 4.48 -13.73 -14.35
CA VAL A 205 5.65 -14.47 -13.85
C VAL A 205 5.80 -14.29 -12.35
N LEU A 206 5.72 -13.05 -11.83
CA LEU A 206 5.83 -12.78 -10.40
C LEU A 206 4.69 -13.43 -9.59
N ILE A 207 3.46 -13.42 -10.12
CA ILE A 207 2.33 -14.12 -9.50
C ILE A 207 2.59 -15.63 -9.47
N ALA A 208 3.01 -16.23 -10.59
CA ALA A 208 3.31 -17.66 -10.67
C ALA A 208 4.44 -18.05 -9.71
N LEU A 209 5.52 -17.26 -9.64
CA LEU A 209 6.62 -17.47 -8.69
C LEU A 209 6.14 -17.35 -7.23
N THR A 210 5.23 -16.42 -6.93
CA THR A 210 4.62 -16.30 -5.60
C THR A 210 3.80 -17.54 -5.25
N VAL A 211 3.01 -18.07 -6.20
CA VAL A 211 2.25 -19.32 -5.99
C VAL A 211 3.19 -20.49 -5.75
N VAL A 212 4.24 -20.66 -6.56
CA VAL A 212 5.26 -21.70 -6.37
C VAL A 212 5.93 -21.55 -5.00
N LEU A 213 6.32 -20.34 -4.62
CA LEU A 213 6.92 -20.06 -3.32
C LEU A 213 5.98 -20.43 -2.17
N PHE A 214 4.68 -20.12 -2.29
CA PHE A 214 3.69 -20.46 -1.27
C PHE A 214 3.47 -21.97 -1.16
N LEU A 215 3.38 -22.68 -2.29
CA LEU A 215 3.22 -24.14 -2.33
C LEU A 215 4.43 -24.90 -1.76
N ASN A 216 5.61 -24.29 -1.79
CA ASN A 216 6.84 -24.85 -1.20
C ASN A 216 7.16 -24.23 0.17
N SER A 217 6.29 -23.37 0.71
CA SER A 217 6.48 -22.76 2.02
C SER A 217 6.08 -23.74 3.14
N PRO A 218 6.61 -23.57 4.37
CA PRO A 218 6.20 -24.38 5.53
C PRO A 218 4.70 -24.30 5.86
N VAL A 219 3.98 -23.28 5.37
CA VAL A 219 2.53 -23.09 5.58
C VAL A 219 1.69 -24.07 4.76
N SER A 220 2.22 -24.58 3.65
CA SER A 220 1.53 -25.59 2.83
C SER A 220 1.41 -26.96 3.53
N GLN A 221 2.19 -27.20 4.60
CA GLN A 221 2.18 -28.47 5.33
C GLN A 221 1.14 -28.51 6.46
N ASP A 222 0.78 -27.37 7.06
CA ASP A 222 -0.51 -27.10 7.72
C ASP A 222 -0.60 -25.60 8.08
N LEU A 223 -1.81 -25.04 8.16
CA LEU A 223 -2.02 -23.62 8.56
C LEU A 223 -1.68 -23.36 10.05
N SER A 224 -1.33 -24.40 10.82
CA SER A 224 -0.86 -24.30 12.21
C SER A 224 0.63 -24.03 12.32
N SER A 225 1.42 -24.22 11.26
CA SER A 225 2.88 -24.06 11.27
C SER A 225 3.34 -22.61 11.45
N ILE A 226 2.47 -21.62 11.20
CA ILE A 226 2.72 -20.22 11.59
C ILE A 226 2.84 -20.07 13.13
N LYS A 227 2.23 -20.96 13.92
CA LYS A 227 2.41 -21.02 15.39
C LYS A 227 3.73 -21.68 15.81
N LEU A 228 4.37 -22.43 14.92
CA LEU A 228 5.59 -23.22 15.22
C LEU A 228 6.89 -22.48 14.88
N LEU A 229 6.82 -21.34 14.20
CA LEU A 229 7.95 -20.41 14.06
C LEU A 229 8.11 -19.63 15.38
N LYS A 230 8.68 -20.30 16.38
CA LYS A 230 9.22 -19.68 17.60
C LYS A 230 10.51 -18.94 17.31
#